data_AF-A0A937AMI5-F1
#
_entry.id   AF-A0A937AMI5-F1
#
_cell.length_a   1.000
_cell.length_b   1.000
_cell.length_c   1.000
_cell.angle_alpha   90.00
_cell.angle_beta   90.00
_cell.angle_gamma   90.00
#
_symmetry.space_group_name_H-M   'P 1'
#
loop_
_entity.id
_entity.type
_entity.pdbx_description
1 polymer ?
#
loop_
_entity_poly.entity_id
_entity_poly.type
_entity_poly.pdbx_seq_one_letter_code
_entity_poly.pdbx_strand_id
1 'polypeptide(L)'
;MLVIGGGVGGTAAGIQAARLGVKVILTEETTWLGGMMTAAGVSAFDGNHNLPSGIWAEFRNQLYKVYGSPEKVATGWVSNTLFEPHVGDSILKSMTRSLSNLSVLYRHRFVSFIKDKQKVVGVVVKNLQNNQHIRILSKQVIDATELGDVLASAGAAYDLGMEAGSLTGEDVGVPTTNNIVQDLTYVAILKDYGAKADCTITQPIGYDPAEFDGACTNYYKDKSRQAPNVDAQKMLDYGKLPGKKYMLNWPGYGNDTYLNVVEMTPDVRIRELEKAKQTTLRFIYFIQHELGFKHLGLADDEFPTTDKLALMPYHREGRRVKGLVRFTINHIAKPYDHKPALYRTGIAVGDYPIDHHHRKNPEAPQHLSFYPVPSFNVPLGALIPQHTKGLIVAEKGISVSNVVNGTTRLQPCVMLIGQAAGVLAALSVQSKKEASTIPVRTVQSTLIQQGAYVMPFIDVKAGHPHFEAVQRIGATGILRGTGKPNAWANQTWFYPDSLVQVSFLKKDLAPFQADFTTIQSNEILRAGEALQLIQVIAKKYQLNNSWEWSNAAKLNQQVTVAWQEWGFGKWDAEKPLSRLAFAKLLDATVDPFVLLQVDHQGKYQLKY
;
A
#
# COMPACT_ATOMS: atom_id res chain seq x y z
N MET A 1 7.23 21.46 -3.28
CA MET A 1 6.30 20.38 -3.71
C MET A 1 4.97 20.62 -3.01
N LEU A 2 3.87 20.17 -3.60
CA LEU A 2 2.53 20.24 -2.99
C LEU A 2 1.92 18.83 -2.91
N VAL A 3 1.38 18.47 -1.76
CA VAL A 3 0.57 17.27 -1.55
C VAL A 3 -0.86 17.68 -1.19
N ILE A 4 -1.85 17.03 -1.78
CA ILE A 4 -3.26 17.33 -1.56
C ILE A 4 -3.94 16.08 -1.03
N GLY A 5 -4.48 16.16 0.19
CA GLY A 5 -4.96 15.02 0.95
C GLY A 5 -3.95 14.62 2.04
N GLY A 6 -4.38 14.67 3.29
CA GLY A 6 -3.65 14.22 4.48
C GLY A 6 -3.99 12.79 4.87
N GLY A 7 -4.42 11.96 3.92
CA GLY A 7 -4.51 10.51 4.07
C GLY A 7 -3.16 9.87 4.41
N VAL A 8 -3.12 8.54 4.58
CA VAL A 8 -1.86 7.83 4.88
C VAL A 8 -0.83 7.98 3.77
N GLY A 9 -1.26 7.88 2.50
CA GLY A 9 -0.40 8.04 1.35
C GLY A 9 0.10 9.48 1.24
N GLY A 10 -0.79 10.46 1.39
CA GLY A 10 -0.42 11.88 1.34
C GLY A 10 0.54 12.29 2.45
N THR A 11 0.26 11.86 3.68
CA THR A 11 1.13 12.13 4.85
C THR A 11 2.51 11.49 4.67
N ALA A 12 2.57 10.23 4.24
CA ALA A 12 3.85 9.55 3.97
C ALA A 12 4.63 10.22 2.84
N ALA A 13 3.96 10.67 1.76
CA ALA A 13 4.59 11.39 0.66
C ALA A 13 5.21 12.71 1.13
N GLY A 14 4.49 13.46 1.97
CA GLY A 14 4.97 14.72 2.53
C GLY A 14 6.19 14.52 3.43
N ILE A 15 6.13 13.55 4.35
CA ILE A 15 7.25 13.17 5.23
C ILE A 15 8.47 12.77 4.40
N GLN A 16 8.27 11.88 3.42
CA GLN A 16 9.37 11.32 2.65
C GLN A 16 10.07 12.36 1.78
N ALA A 17 9.31 13.23 1.10
CA ALA A 17 9.90 14.31 0.30
C ALA A 17 10.63 15.34 1.16
N ALA A 18 10.09 15.66 2.34
CA ALA A 18 10.73 16.56 3.30
C ALA A 18 12.05 15.98 3.84
N ARG A 19 12.11 14.68 4.15
CA ARG A 19 13.36 13.98 4.52
C ARG A 19 14.42 14.01 3.42
N LEU A 20 14.01 14.07 2.16
CA LEU A 20 14.90 14.27 1.02
C LEU A 20 15.26 15.75 0.78
N GLY A 21 14.92 16.66 1.72
CA GLY A 21 15.32 18.07 1.67
C GLY A 21 14.42 18.97 0.82
N VAL A 22 13.30 18.48 0.31
CA VAL A 22 12.36 19.30 -0.47
C VAL A 22 11.41 20.07 0.46
N LYS A 23 11.16 21.35 0.16
CA LYS A 23 10.11 22.12 0.85
C LYS A 23 8.72 21.65 0.42
N VAL A 24 7.89 21.26 1.38
CA VAL A 24 6.58 20.65 1.15
C VAL A 24 5.48 21.48 1.80
N ILE A 25 4.40 21.69 1.06
CA ILE A 25 3.09 22.06 1.61
C ILE A 25 2.19 20.84 1.45
N LEU A 26 1.53 20.42 2.51
CA LEU A 26 0.48 19.40 2.50
C LEU A 26 -0.83 20.08 2.88
N THR A 27 -1.92 19.84 2.13
CA THR A 27 -3.25 20.34 2.47
C THR A 27 -4.15 19.20 2.90
N GLU A 28 -4.90 19.38 3.98
CA GLU A 28 -5.82 18.39 4.55
C GLU A 28 -7.17 19.06 4.82
N GLU A 29 -8.26 18.41 4.40
CA GLU A 29 -9.61 18.98 4.49
C GLU A 29 -10.15 18.96 5.93
N THR A 30 -9.75 17.96 6.72
CA THR A 30 -10.15 17.80 8.11
C THR A 30 -9.10 18.42 9.07
N THR A 31 -9.24 18.13 10.36
CA THR A 31 -8.25 18.45 11.39
C THR A 31 -7.24 17.32 11.63
N TRP A 32 -7.38 16.17 10.97
CA TRP A 32 -6.67 14.94 11.28
C TRP A 32 -5.82 14.45 10.10
N LEU A 33 -4.66 13.86 10.39
CA LEU A 33 -3.84 13.13 9.42
C LEU A 33 -4.09 11.63 9.53
N GLY A 34 -3.98 10.93 8.40
CA GLY A 34 -4.12 9.46 8.29
C GLY A 34 -5.38 8.99 7.56
N GLY A 35 -6.29 9.90 7.18
CA GLY A 35 -7.45 9.60 6.34
C GLY A 35 -8.22 8.38 6.83
N MET A 36 -8.34 7.36 5.97
CA MET A 36 -8.91 6.04 6.26
C MET A 36 -8.65 5.51 7.68
N MET A 37 -7.41 5.55 8.16
CA MET A 37 -7.03 4.86 9.41
C MET A 37 -7.32 5.67 10.68
N THR A 38 -7.56 6.98 10.55
CA THR A 38 -7.75 7.91 11.67
C THR A 38 -9.04 8.68 11.48
N ALA A 39 -9.09 9.62 10.52
CA ALA A 39 -10.22 10.50 10.27
C ALA A 39 -11.49 9.74 9.84
N ALA A 40 -11.33 8.59 9.17
CA ALA A 40 -12.44 7.69 8.84
C ALA A 40 -12.65 6.56 9.86
N GLY A 41 -11.81 6.46 10.89
CA GLY A 41 -11.99 5.54 12.01
C GLY A 41 -11.63 4.08 11.79
N VAL A 42 -11.09 3.68 10.62
CA VAL A 42 -10.69 2.28 10.35
C VAL A 42 -9.32 2.00 10.96
N SER A 43 -9.24 2.07 12.28
CA SER A 43 -8.00 1.96 13.06
C SER A 43 -7.62 0.50 13.34
N ALA A 44 -7.68 -0.32 12.30
CA ALA A 44 -7.22 -1.70 12.25
C ALA A 44 -6.48 -1.90 10.92
N PHE A 45 -5.29 -2.50 10.96
CA PHE A 45 -4.50 -2.69 9.75
C PHE A 45 -4.69 -4.07 9.15
N ASP A 46 -5.18 -4.08 7.91
CA ASP A 46 -5.23 -5.29 7.11
C ASP A 46 -3.91 -5.45 6.35
N GLY A 47 -3.27 -6.61 6.53
CA GLY A 47 -2.04 -6.96 5.84
C GLY A 47 -0.76 -6.29 6.36
N ASN A 48 0.34 -6.58 5.68
CA ASN A 48 1.73 -6.21 5.89
C ASN A 48 2.24 -6.36 7.33
N HIS A 49 1.64 -7.26 8.11
CA HIS A 49 2.10 -7.54 9.47
C HIS A 49 3.54 -8.09 9.46
N ASN A 50 3.82 -8.99 8.52
CA ASN A 50 5.12 -9.61 8.32
C ASN A 50 6.01 -8.87 7.31
N LEU A 51 5.54 -7.73 6.77
CA LEU A 51 6.28 -6.84 5.87
C LEU A 51 6.43 -5.45 6.51
N PRO A 52 7.26 -5.30 7.57
CA PRO A 52 7.56 -4.01 8.19
C PRO A 52 8.42 -3.13 7.28
N SER A 53 7.81 -2.58 6.23
CA SER A 53 8.49 -1.79 5.22
C SER A 53 8.47 -0.29 5.56
N GLY A 54 9.63 0.37 5.45
CA GLY A 54 9.77 1.84 5.42
C GLY A 54 8.94 2.61 6.46
N ILE A 55 8.28 3.68 6.02
CA ILE A 55 7.48 4.57 6.87
C ILE A 55 6.32 3.84 7.56
N TRP A 56 5.78 2.78 6.96
CA TRP A 56 4.78 1.93 7.59
C TRP A 56 5.34 1.25 8.85
N ALA A 57 6.54 0.70 8.78
CA ALA A 57 7.23 0.11 9.93
C ALA A 57 7.48 1.16 11.03
N GLU A 58 7.91 2.37 10.64
CA GLU A 58 8.15 3.46 11.59
C GLU A 58 6.88 3.83 12.35
N PHE A 59 5.77 4.05 11.64
CA PHE A 59 4.49 4.38 12.25
C PHE A 59 4.03 3.29 13.21
N ARG A 60 4.09 2.02 12.78
CA ARG A 60 3.70 0.88 13.61
C ARG A 60 4.56 0.76 14.86
N ASN A 61 5.87 1.00 14.75
CA ASN A 61 6.77 1.02 15.90
C ASN A 61 6.45 2.16 16.88
N GLN A 62 5.95 3.31 16.41
CA GLN A 62 5.48 4.38 17.28
C GLN A 62 4.21 3.98 18.04
N LEU A 63 3.27 3.27 17.39
CA LEU A 63 2.13 2.69 18.10
C LEU A 63 2.60 1.75 19.21
N TYR A 64 3.50 0.81 18.90
CA TYR A 64 4.02 -0.12 19.91
C TYR A 64 4.69 0.59 21.08
N LYS A 65 5.34 1.74 20.85
CA LYS A 65 5.89 2.56 21.94
C LYS A 65 4.80 3.19 22.81
N VAL A 66 3.70 3.66 22.21
CA VAL A 66 2.57 4.25 22.94
C VAL A 66 1.87 3.20 23.80
N TYR A 67 1.60 2.01 23.25
CA TYR A 67 0.88 0.95 23.95
C TYR A 67 1.77 0.00 24.77
N GLY A 68 3.09 0.08 24.58
CA GLY A 68 4.10 -0.69 25.29
C GLY A 68 4.58 -1.96 24.55
N SER A 69 3.74 -2.61 23.74
CA SER A 69 4.14 -3.79 22.97
C SER A 69 3.19 -4.11 21.80
N PRO A 70 3.59 -4.97 20.84
CA PRO A 70 2.71 -5.46 19.78
C PRO A 70 1.47 -6.21 20.30
N GLU A 71 1.59 -6.95 21.40
CA GLU A 71 0.49 -7.73 21.98
C GLU A 71 -0.62 -6.82 22.54
N LYS A 72 -0.26 -5.60 22.97
CA LYS A 72 -1.22 -4.62 23.52
C LYS A 72 -2.10 -3.97 22.47
N VAL A 73 -1.76 -4.09 21.19
CA VAL A 73 -2.55 -3.61 20.06
C VAL A 73 -3.20 -4.75 19.26
N ALA A 74 -2.97 -6.01 19.62
CA ALA A 74 -3.66 -7.16 19.03
C ALA A 74 -4.95 -7.48 19.82
N THR A 75 -5.86 -6.50 19.90
CA THR A 75 -7.02 -6.54 20.81
C THR A 75 -8.30 -7.12 20.19
N GLY A 76 -8.46 -7.04 18.88
CA GLY A 76 -9.58 -7.57 18.10
C GLY A 76 -9.10 -8.62 17.10
N TRP A 77 -10.02 -9.40 16.54
CA TRP A 77 -9.63 -10.53 15.69
C TRP A 77 -9.46 -10.18 14.20
N VAL A 78 -9.87 -8.98 13.75
CA VAL A 78 -9.67 -8.58 12.35
C VAL A 78 -8.21 -8.33 12.00
N SER A 79 -7.41 -7.88 12.97
CA SER A 79 -6.06 -7.39 12.73
C SER A 79 -5.14 -7.70 13.91
N ASN A 80 -3.85 -7.81 13.62
CA ASN A 80 -2.81 -7.90 14.65
C ASN A 80 -2.41 -6.52 15.22
N THR A 81 -3.02 -5.43 14.75
CA THR A 81 -2.68 -4.07 15.18
C THR A 81 -3.89 -3.16 15.05
N LEU A 82 -4.50 -2.87 16.19
CA LEU A 82 -5.63 -1.98 16.40
C LEU A 82 -5.27 -0.91 17.42
N PHE A 83 -5.82 0.28 17.25
CA PHE A 83 -5.47 1.46 18.06
C PHE A 83 -6.63 2.45 18.07
N GLU A 84 -6.66 3.34 19.04
CA GLU A 84 -7.61 4.45 19.07
C GLU A 84 -7.31 5.47 17.94
N PRO A 85 -8.29 5.87 17.11
CA PRO A 85 -8.08 6.76 15.98
C PRO A 85 -7.28 8.04 16.29
N HIS A 86 -7.54 8.68 17.42
CA HIS A 86 -6.85 9.92 17.81
C HIS A 86 -5.35 9.70 18.11
N VAL A 87 -4.95 8.49 18.55
CA VAL A 87 -3.55 8.12 18.77
C VAL A 87 -2.80 8.04 17.44
N GLY A 88 -3.43 7.44 16.42
CA GLY A 88 -2.86 7.40 15.07
C GLY A 88 -2.63 8.81 14.50
N ASP A 89 -3.60 9.71 14.66
CA ASP A 89 -3.49 11.11 14.23
C ASP A 89 -2.36 11.83 14.97
N SER A 90 -2.26 11.64 16.30
CA SER A 90 -1.21 12.22 17.13
C SER A 90 0.19 11.78 16.68
N ILE A 91 0.38 10.50 16.39
CA ILE A 91 1.66 9.98 15.87
C ILE A 91 2.01 10.62 14.53
N LEU A 92 1.07 10.68 13.58
CA LEU A 92 1.32 11.28 12.27
C LEU A 92 1.60 12.78 12.37
N LYS A 93 0.91 13.49 13.27
CA LYS A 93 1.21 14.90 13.60
C LYS A 93 2.60 15.07 14.20
N SER A 94 3.02 14.17 15.07
CA SER A 94 4.37 14.19 15.64
C SER A 94 5.43 13.97 14.56
N MET A 95 5.25 12.95 13.72
CA MET A 95 6.15 12.66 12.58
C MET A 95 6.27 13.86 11.64
N THR A 96 5.15 14.50 11.27
CA THR A 96 5.16 15.66 10.39
C THR A 96 5.77 16.91 11.04
N ARG A 97 5.43 17.23 12.31
CA ARG A 97 5.97 18.40 13.04
C ARG A 97 7.47 18.33 13.29
N SER A 98 8.05 17.13 13.33
CA SER A 98 9.50 16.96 13.45
C SER A 98 10.29 17.45 12.22
N LEU A 99 9.62 17.82 11.13
CA LEU A 99 10.24 18.23 9.86
C LEU A 99 9.99 19.73 9.59
N SER A 100 11.04 20.55 9.73
CA SER A 100 10.94 22.01 9.60
C SER A 100 10.58 22.49 8.18
N ASN A 101 10.79 21.65 7.16
CA ASN A 101 10.50 21.93 5.76
C ASN A 101 9.17 21.34 5.26
N LEU A 102 8.34 20.79 6.15
CA LEU A 102 6.98 20.33 5.87
C LEU A 102 5.96 21.20 6.62
N SER A 103 5.09 21.87 5.86
CA SER A 103 3.97 22.64 6.43
C SER A 103 2.64 21.98 6.09
N VAL A 104 1.81 21.73 7.11
CA VAL A 104 0.46 21.16 6.94
C VAL A 104 -0.58 22.27 7.10
N LEU A 105 -1.44 22.41 6.08
CA LEU A 105 -2.58 23.31 6.06
C LEU A 105 -3.86 22.49 6.31
N TYR A 106 -4.29 22.41 7.57
CA TYR A 106 -5.53 21.77 7.97
C TYR A 106 -6.75 22.61 7.59
N ARG A 107 -7.91 21.98 7.39
CA ARG A 107 -9.15 22.66 6.95
C ARG A 107 -8.98 23.38 5.62
N HIS A 108 -8.16 22.86 4.72
CA HIS A 108 -7.95 23.40 3.38
C HIS A 108 -8.39 22.38 2.33
N ARG A 109 -9.49 22.69 1.64
CA ARG A 109 -10.08 21.84 0.60
C ARG A 109 -9.60 22.23 -0.77
N PHE A 110 -9.29 21.27 -1.63
CA PHE A 110 -8.99 21.52 -3.04
C PHE A 110 -10.18 22.15 -3.78
N VAL A 111 -9.89 23.08 -4.71
CA VAL A 111 -10.91 23.74 -5.54
C VAL A 111 -10.62 23.56 -7.02
N SER A 112 -9.41 23.90 -7.47
CA SER A 112 -9.02 23.79 -8.88
C SER A 112 -7.51 23.72 -9.05
N PHE A 113 -7.05 23.21 -10.18
CA PHE A 113 -5.63 23.22 -10.53
C PHE A 113 -5.21 24.56 -11.15
N ILE A 114 -3.91 24.82 -11.14
CA ILE A 114 -3.27 25.84 -11.94
C ILE A 114 -2.40 25.11 -12.97
N LYS A 115 -2.62 25.35 -14.26
CA LYS A 115 -1.86 24.76 -15.36
C LYS A 115 -1.05 25.82 -16.09
N ASP A 116 0.13 25.41 -16.53
CA ASP A 116 0.87 26.04 -17.62
C ASP A 116 0.88 25.06 -18.79
N LYS A 117 0.14 25.40 -19.86
CA LYS A 117 -0.17 24.49 -20.98
C LYS A 117 -0.75 23.15 -20.46
N GLN A 118 -0.03 22.05 -20.65
CA GLN A 118 -0.42 20.70 -20.23
C GLN A 118 0.21 20.25 -18.90
N LYS A 119 0.92 21.14 -18.20
CA LYS A 119 1.62 20.84 -16.96
C LYS A 119 0.88 21.45 -15.78
N VAL A 120 0.62 20.64 -14.76
CA VAL A 120 0.13 21.12 -13.45
C VAL A 120 1.28 21.84 -12.73
N VAL A 121 1.04 23.09 -12.34
CA VAL A 121 2.05 23.97 -11.70
C VAL A 121 1.58 24.52 -10.34
N GLY A 122 0.43 24.06 -9.84
CA GLY A 122 -0.13 24.49 -8.57
C GLY A 122 -1.61 24.20 -8.47
N VAL A 123 -2.24 24.70 -7.41
CA VAL A 123 -3.69 24.61 -7.18
C VAL A 123 -4.24 25.85 -6.47
N VAL A 124 -5.56 25.94 -6.43
CA VAL A 124 -6.33 26.78 -5.53
C VAL A 124 -6.95 25.89 -4.47
N VAL A 125 -6.78 26.26 -3.20
CA VAL A 125 -7.47 25.63 -2.06
C VAL A 125 -8.36 26.65 -1.34
N LYS A 126 -9.45 26.18 -0.75
CA LYS A 126 -10.36 26.97 0.08
C LYS A 126 -10.09 26.65 1.55
N ASN A 127 -9.79 27.68 2.34
CA ASN A 127 -9.79 27.59 3.80
C ASN A 127 -11.24 27.48 4.28
N LEU A 128 -11.59 26.39 4.95
CA LEU A 128 -12.95 26.10 5.38
C LEU A 128 -13.39 26.87 6.64
N GLN A 129 -12.47 27.55 7.34
CA GLN A 129 -12.80 28.36 8.51
C GLN A 129 -13.26 29.76 8.14
N ASN A 130 -12.67 30.35 7.08
CA ASN A 130 -12.93 31.74 6.70
C ASN A 130 -13.31 31.92 5.22
N ASN A 131 -13.49 30.81 4.48
CA ASN A 131 -13.82 30.77 3.05
C ASN A 131 -12.80 31.42 2.09
N GLN A 132 -11.61 31.79 2.57
CA GLN A 132 -10.57 32.37 1.72
C GLN A 132 -10.01 31.35 0.73
N HIS A 133 -9.76 31.80 -0.50
CA HIS A 133 -9.10 31.00 -1.54
C HIS A 133 -7.61 31.34 -1.58
N ILE A 134 -6.76 30.33 -1.51
CA ILE A 134 -5.30 30.45 -1.49
C ILE A 134 -4.75 29.77 -2.74
N ARG A 135 -3.94 30.50 -3.51
CA ARG A 135 -3.21 29.97 -4.66
C ARG A 135 -1.85 29.45 -4.19
N ILE A 136 -1.54 28.19 -4.49
CA ILE A 136 -0.28 27.55 -4.12
C ILE A 136 0.40 27.04 -5.39
N LEU A 137 1.54 27.63 -5.73
CA LEU A 137 2.36 27.19 -6.86
C LEU A 137 3.40 26.15 -6.42
N SER A 138 3.66 25.18 -7.27
CA SER A 138 4.62 24.11 -6.99
C SER A 138 5.26 23.56 -8.27
N LYS A 139 6.45 22.97 -8.12
CA LYS A 139 7.15 22.28 -9.22
C LYS A 139 6.56 20.90 -9.54
N GLN A 140 5.86 20.32 -8.56
CA GLN A 140 5.28 18.97 -8.61
C GLN A 140 4.11 18.94 -7.62
N VAL A 141 2.98 18.40 -8.08
CA VAL A 141 1.77 18.12 -7.29
C VAL A 141 1.62 16.60 -7.11
N ILE A 142 1.25 16.18 -5.91
CA ILE A 142 0.79 14.83 -5.60
C ILE A 142 -0.70 14.90 -5.27
N ASP A 143 -1.53 14.18 -6.02
CA ASP A 143 -2.90 13.86 -5.63
C ASP A 143 -2.89 12.67 -4.68
N ALA A 144 -3.21 12.93 -3.42
CA ALA A 144 -3.43 11.92 -2.39
C ALA A 144 -4.83 12.06 -1.78
N THR A 145 -5.79 12.55 -2.57
CA THR A 145 -7.19 12.67 -2.14
C THR A 145 -7.87 11.31 -2.14
N GLU A 146 -8.81 11.12 -1.21
CA GLU A 146 -9.47 9.83 -0.96
C GLU A 146 -10.26 9.29 -2.17
N LEU A 147 -10.80 10.20 -3.00
CA LEU A 147 -11.64 9.88 -4.16
C LEU A 147 -11.01 10.21 -5.52
N GLY A 148 -9.75 10.69 -5.54
CA GLY A 148 -9.09 11.14 -6.76
C GLY A 148 -9.73 12.38 -7.38
N ASP A 149 -10.04 13.39 -6.56
CA ASP A 149 -10.70 14.61 -7.05
C ASP A 149 -9.73 15.53 -7.80
N VAL A 150 -8.45 15.52 -7.44
CA VAL A 150 -7.44 16.36 -8.09
C VAL A 150 -7.11 15.80 -9.48
N LEU A 151 -6.92 14.49 -9.63
CA LEU A 151 -6.65 13.88 -10.94
C LEU A 151 -7.82 14.10 -11.90
N ALA A 152 -9.06 13.98 -11.43
CA ALA A 152 -10.25 14.21 -12.24
C ALA A 152 -10.36 15.68 -12.66
N SER A 153 -10.21 16.60 -11.70
CA SER A 153 -10.18 18.03 -11.99
C SER A 153 -9.07 18.39 -12.98
N ALA A 154 -7.88 17.79 -12.84
CA ALA A 154 -6.76 17.98 -13.76
C ALA A 154 -7.00 17.44 -15.18
N GLY A 155 -8.12 16.76 -15.45
CA GLY A 155 -8.42 16.17 -16.76
C GLY A 155 -7.55 14.95 -17.08
N ALA A 156 -6.94 14.33 -16.06
CA ALA A 156 -6.30 13.04 -16.25
C ALA A 156 -7.38 11.99 -16.54
N ALA A 157 -7.17 11.14 -17.55
CA ALA A 157 -8.09 10.04 -17.81
C ALA A 157 -8.09 9.08 -16.62
N TYR A 158 -9.26 8.55 -16.25
CA TYR A 158 -9.43 7.61 -15.14
C TYR A 158 -10.53 6.59 -15.44
N ASP A 159 -10.56 5.53 -14.65
CA ASP A 159 -11.66 4.57 -14.57
C ASP A 159 -12.36 4.71 -13.21
N LEU A 160 -13.63 4.33 -13.15
CA LEU A 160 -14.47 4.33 -11.94
C LEU A 160 -15.39 3.10 -11.99
N GLY A 161 -15.54 2.42 -10.85
CA GLY A 161 -16.38 1.23 -10.74
C GLY A 161 -15.71 -0.01 -11.33
N MET A 162 -16.49 -0.94 -11.89
CA MET A 162 -15.96 -2.23 -12.35
C MET A 162 -15.70 -2.22 -13.86
N GLU A 163 -14.53 -2.70 -14.29
CA GLU A 163 -14.22 -2.84 -15.71
C GLU A 163 -14.72 -4.16 -16.30
N ALA A 164 -15.14 -4.12 -17.58
CA ALA A 164 -15.42 -5.34 -18.32
C ALA A 164 -14.18 -6.23 -18.44
N GLY A 165 -14.36 -7.56 -18.36
CA GLY A 165 -13.25 -8.52 -18.55
C GLY A 165 -12.55 -8.38 -19.91
N SER A 166 -13.26 -7.93 -20.95
CA SER A 166 -12.68 -7.63 -22.26
C SER A 166 -11.70 -6.46 -22.27
N LEU A 167 -11.77 -5.56 -21.28
CA LEU A 167 -10.87 -4.41 -21.16
C LEU A 167 -9.59 -4.75 -20.39
N THR A 168 -9.68 -5.58 -19.35
CA THR A 168 -8.56 -5.87 -18.45
C THR A 168 -7.95 -7.26 -18.65
N GLY A 169 -8.66 -8.16 -19.32
CA GLY A 169 -8.33 -9.59 -19.38
C GLY A 169 -8.59 -10.32 -18.06
N GLU A 170 -9.36 -9.73 -17.14
CA GLU A 170 -9.70 -10.32 -15.84
C GLU A 170 -11.12 -10.91 -15.89
N ASP A 171 -11.23 -12.22 -15.70
CA ASP A 171 -12.51 -12.92 -15.70
C ASP A 171 -13.15 -12.88 -14.31
N VAL A 172 -13.85 -11.79 -14.02
CA VAL A 172 -14.56 -11.56 -12.74
C VAL A 172 -16.08 -11.44 -12.92
N GLY A 173 -16.61 -11.99 -14.02
CA GLY A 173 -18.06 -11.97 -14.28
C GLY A 173 -18.66 -10.59 -14.53
N VAL A 174 -17.86 -9.64 -15.02
CA VAL A 174 -18.32 -8.29 -15.40
C VAL A 174 -18.31 -8.18 -16.94
N PRO A 175 -19.47 -8.31 -17.62
CA PRO A 175 -19.52 -8.29 -19.08
C PRO A 175 -19.44 -6.88 -19.68
N THR A 176 -19.86 -5.85 -18.94
CA THR A 176 -19.85 -4.44 -19.36
C THR A 176 -19.34 -3.56 -18.22
N THR A 177 -18.46 -2.62 -18.55
CA THR A 177 -17.94 -1.63 -17.60
C THR A 177 -19.09 -0.82 -17.01
N ASN A 178 -19.07 -0.63 -15.70
CA ASN A 178 -20.07 0.15 -14.97
C ASN A 178 -19.39 1.01 -13.89
N ASN A 179 -20.16 1.88 -13.24
CA ASN A 179 -19.65 2.77 -12.19
C ASN A 179 -19.93 2.24 -10.77
N ILE A 180 -20.26 0.96 -10.59
CA ILE A 180 -20.58 0.40 -9.27
C ILE A 180 -19.29 0.34 -8.44
N VAL A 181 -19.25 1.16 -7.39
CA VAL A 181 -18.15 1.22 -6.42
C VAL A 181 -18.40 0.29 -5.23
N GLN A 182 -17.36 0.01 -4.45
CA GLN A 182 -17.50 -0.73 -3.20
C GLN A 182 -18.32 0.04 -2.16
N ASP A 183 -18.97 -0.71 -1.28
CA ASP A 183 -19.72 -0.22 -0.13
C ASP A 183 -18.81 0.66 0.74
N LEU A 184 -19.34 1.77 1.25
CA LEU A 184 -18.65 2.63 2.20
C LEU A 184 -19.15 2.38 3.62
N THR A 185 -18.40 2.84 4.60
CA THR A 185 -18.79 2.71 6.01
C THR A 185 -18.59 4.04 6.72
N TYR A 186 -19.59 4.53 7.43
CA TYR A 186 -19.40 5.66 8.32
C TYR A 186 -19.05 5.12 9.72
N VAL A 187 -17.77 5.12 10.09
CA VAL A 187 -17.33 4.41 11.30
C VAL A 187 -17.78 5.15 12.55
N ALA A 188 -18.16 4.38 13.56
CA ALA A 188 -18.31 4.82 14.95
C ALA A 188 -17.35 4.05 15.84
N ILE A 189 -16.87 4.70 16.90
CA ILE A 189 -16.19 4.01 18.01
C ILE A 189 -17.16 3.95 19.18
N LEU A 190 -17.46 2.74 19.65
CA LEU A 190 -18.18 2.52 20.90
C LEU A 190 -17.19 2.37 22.05
N LYS A 191 -17.56 2.88 23.22
CA LYS A 191 -16.82 2.74 24.48
C LYS A 191 -17.70 2.00 25.48
N ASP A 192 -17.11 1.06 26.19
CA ASP A 192 -17.74 0.37 27.31
C ASP A 192 -17.65 1.25 28.57
N TYR A 193 -18.79 1.80 28.99
CA TYR A 193 -18.93 2.62 30.18
C TYR A 193 -19.16 1.80 31.47
N GLY A 194 -19.09 0.47 31.37
CA GLY A 194 -19.26 -0.47 32.45
C GLY A 194 -20.69 -1.03 32.52
N ALA A 195 -20.82 -2.24 33.04
CA ALA A 195 -22.06 -3.03 33.00
C ALA A 195 -23.33 -2.38 33.60
N LYS A 196 -23.19 -1.31 34.40
CA LYS A 196 -24.32 -0.59 35.00
C LYS A 196 -24.74 0.66 34.20
N ALA A 197 -23.96 1.07 33.21
CA ALA A 197 -24.27 2.23 32.39
C ALA A 197 -25.38 1.88 31.39
N ASP A 198 -26.27 2.85 31.17
CA ASP A 198 -27.22 2.84 30.06
C ASP A 198 -26.87 4.01 29.14
N CYS A 199 -26.22 3.68 28.03
CA CYS A 199 -25.77 4.61 27.00
C CYS A 199 -26.66 4.54 25.75
N THR A 200 -27.87 4.02 25.91
CA THR A 200 -28.82 3.82 24.82
C THR A 200 -29.11 5.13 24.10
N ILE A 201 -28.95 5.16 22.77
CA ILE A 201 -29.27 6.35 21.97
C ILE A 201 -30.77 6.43 21.67
N THR A 202 -31.28 7.62 21.37
CA THR A 202 -32.65 7.78 20.86
C THR A 202 -32.83 7.02 19.56
N GLN A 203 -34.01 6.43 19.35
CA GLN A 203 -34.34 5.67 18.15
C GLN A 203 -34.04 6.49 16.87
N PRO A 204 -33.10 6.03 16.04
CA PRO A 204 -32.76 6.72 14.81
C PRO A 204 -33.88 6.64 13.78
N ILE A 205 -33.88 7.59 12.84
CA ILE A 205 -34.90 7.65 11.78
C ILE A 205 -34.82 6.39 10.91
N GLY A 206 -35.98 5.79 10.65
CA GLY A 206 -36.10 4.61 9.80
C GLY A 206 -35.56 3.31 10.41
N TYR A 207 -35.46 3.22 11.74
CA TYR A 207 -35.04 1.98 12.41
C TYR A 207 -35.98 0.81 12.14
N ASP A 208 -35.42 -0.24 11.54
CA ASP A 208 -36.01 -1.57 11.41
C ASP A 208 -34.93 -2.62 11.72
N PRO A 209 -35.09 -3.47 12.76
CA PRO A 209 -34.08 -4.46 13.11
C PRO A 209 -33.87 -5.53 12.02
N ALA A 210 -34.81 -5.71 11.08
CA ALA A 210 -34.65 -6.62 9.94
C ALA A 210 -33.53 -6.19 8.99
N GLU A 211 -33.12 -4.92 9.01
CA GLU A 211 -31.95 -4.40 8.29
C GLU A 211 -30.67 -5.16 8.68
N PHE A 212 -30.54 -5.56 9.95
CA PHE A 212 -29.35 -6.18 10.54
C PHE A 212 -29.52 -7.68 10.82
N ASP A 213 -30.60 -8.29 10.33
CA ASP A 213 -30.84 -9.72 10.52
C ASP A 213 -29.75 -10.58 9.88
N GLY A 214 -29.12 -11.46 10.66
CA GLY A 214 -27.95 -12.22 10.24
C GLY A 214 -26.61 -11.51 10.47
N ALA A 215 -26.58 -10.36 11.18
CA ALA A 215 -25.33 -9.74 11.60
C ALA A 215 -24.51 -10.66 12.53
N CYS A 216 -25.20 -11.43 13.38
CA CYS A 216 -24.63 -12.40 14.30
C CYS A 216 -25.65 -13.51 14.64
N THR A 217 -25.21 -14.60 15.26
CA THR A 217 -26.07 -15.75 15.60
C THR A 217 -27.17 -15.41 16.61
N ASN A 218 -27.01 -14.36 17.41
CA ASN A 218 -28.00 -13.90 18.38
C ASN A 218 -29.25 -13.28 17.73
N TYR A 219 -29.15 -12.82 16.48
CA TYR A 219 -30.28 -12.28 15.73
C TYR A 219 -30.23 -12.80 14.29
N TYR A 220 -30.84 -13.95 14.09
CA TYR A 220 -30.90 -14.62 12.79
C TYR A 220 -32.30 -15.22 12.57
N LYS A 221 -33.26 -14.41 12.13
CA LYS A 221 -34.66 -14.80 11.93
C LYS A 221 -34.92 -15.20 10.47
N ASP A 222 -34.41 -14.45 9.51
CA ASP A 222 -34.51 -14.71 8.07
C ASP A 222 -33.54 -15.81 7.62
N LYS A 223 -34.06 -17.04 7.50
CA LYS A 223 -33.27 -18.22 7.08
C LYS A 223 -32.93 -18.26 5.59
N SER A 224 -33.39 -17.28 4.80
CA SER A 224 -32.97 -17.15 3.40
C SER A 224 -31.59 -16.50 3.27
N ARG A 225 -31.13 -15.78 4.31
CA ARG A 225 -29.80 -15.16 4.35
C ARG A 225 -28.72 -16.20 4.64
N GLN A 226 -27.48 -15.86 4.29
CA GLN A 226 -26.34 -16.65 4.73
C GLN A 226 -26.29 -16.68 6.26
N ALA A 227 -26.24 -17.89 6.84
CA ALA A 227 -26.17 -18.04 8.29
C ALA A 227 -24.88 -17.42 8.85
N PRO A 228 -24.97 -16.58 9.90
CA PRO A 228 -23.79 -16.04 10.57
C PRO A 228 -23.03 -17.14 11.30
N ASN A 229 -21.71 -16.97 11.40
CA ASN A 229 -20.81 -17.90 12.09
C ASN A 229 -20.15 -17.29 13.36
N VAL A 230 -20.61 -16.11 13.78
CA VAL A 230 -20.14 -15.40 14.97
C VAL A 230 -21.32 -14.96 15.84
N ASP A 231 -21.17 -15.03 17.15
CA ASP A 231 -22.12 -14.44 18.10
C ASP A 231 -21.92 -12.92 18.21
N ALA A 232 -22.80 -12.25 18.96
CA ALA A 232 -22.78 -10.80 19.12
C ALA A 232 -21.50 -10.29 19.77
N GLN A 233 -20.93 -11.02 20.74
CA GLN A 233 -19.68 -10.61 21.39
C GLN A 233 -18.51 -10.70 20.41
N LYS A 234 -18.41 -11.81 19.68
CA LYS A 234 -17.40 -12.01 18.66
C LYS A 234 -17.58 -11.01 17.51
N MET A 235 -18.80 -10.65 17.13
CA MET A 235 -19.04 -9.55 16.18
C MET A 235 -18.44 -8.23 16.68
N LEU A 236 -18.64 -7.87 17.94
CA LEU A 236 -18.05 -6.65 18.53
C LEU A 236 -16.53 -6.75 18.64
N ASP A 237 -16.02 -7.93 19.02
CA ASP A 237 -14.58 -8.19 19.16
C ASP A 237 -13.83 -8.16 17.80
N TYR A 238 -14.55 -8.03 16.68
CA TYR A 238 -13.96 -7.80 15.35
C TYR A 238 -12.97 -6.65 15.38
N GLY A 239 -13.45 -5.48 15.79
CA GLY A 239 -12.72 -4.23 15.84
C GLY A 239 -12.46 -3.78 17.28
N LYS A 240 -12.25 -4.70 18.23
CA LYS A 240 -11.93 -4.31 19.61
C LYS A 240 -10.61 -3.56 19.66
N LEU A 241 -10.64 -2.36 20.20
CA LEU A 241 -9.49 -1.47 20.35
C LEU A 241 -9.00 -1.51 21.81
N PRO A 242 -7.80 -0.98 22.09
CA PRO A 242 -7.41 -0.62 23.44
C PRO A 242 -8.41 0.35 24.10
N GLY A 243 -8.29 0.54 25.42
CA GLY A 243 -9.15 1.50 26.13
C GLY A 243 -10.63 1.09 26.27
N LYS A 244 -10.94 -0.22 26.15
CA LYS A 244 -12.31 -0.76 26.18
C LYS A 244 -13.22 -0.16 25.10
N LYS A 245 -12.67 0.00 23.90
CA LYS A 245 -13.36 0.57 22.75
C LYS A 245 -13.57 -0.47 21.65
N TYR A 246 -14.54 -0.21 20.78
CA TYR A 246 -14.92 -1.09 19.68
C TYR A 246 -15.17 -0.25 18.42
N MET A 247 -14.45 -0.56 17.35
CA MET A 247 -14.65 0.01 16.03
C MET A 247 -15.83 -0.68 15.33
N LEU A 248 -16.84 0.08 14.93
CA LEU A 248 -17.94 -0.41 14.11
C LEU A 248 -17.63 -0.27 12.62
N ASN A 249 -17.21 -1.38 12.02
CA ASN A 249 -17.02 -1.54 10.59
C ASN A 249 -17.42 -2.97 10.19
N TRP A 250 -18.70 -3.32 10.39
CA TRP A 250 -19.18 -4.70 10.23
C TRP A 250 -19.81 -4.92 8.85
N PRO A 251 -19.28 -5.85 8.03
CA PRO A 251 -19.72 -6.00 6.65
C PRO A 251 -21.03 -6.77 6.50
N GLY A 252 -21.65 -6.64 5.33
CA GLY A 252 -22.87 -7.40 4.99
C GLY A 252 -24.12 -6.89 5.71
N TYR A 253 -24.44 -7.44 6.88
CA TYR A 253 -25.62 -7.05 7.69
C TYR A 253 -25.28 -6.11 8.86
N GLY A 254 -24.19 -5.35 8.74
CA GLY A 254 -23.82 -4.28 9.67
C GLY A 254 -23.98 -2.90 9.06
N ASN A 255 -23.03 -2.00 9.33
CA ASN A 255 -23.08 -0.59 8.96
C ASN A 255 -22.45 -0.22 7.61
N ASP A 256 -22.08 -1.20 6.79
CA ASP A 256 -21.78 -0.95 5.38
C ASP A 256 -23.00 -0.36 4.67
N THR A 257 -22.78 0.64 3.80
CA THR A 257 -23.82 1.31 3.02
C THR A 257 -23.33 1.50 1.59
N TYR A 258 -24.11 1.05 0.61
CA TYR A 258 -23.83 1.36 -0.79
C TYR A 258 -24.24 2.80 -1.11
N LEU A 259 -23.28 3.66 -1.44
CA LEU A 259 -23.50 5.00 -1.97
C LEU A 259 -22.41 5.34 -3.00
N ASN A 260 -22.82 5.58 -4.24
CA ASN A 260 -21.89 6.08 -5.26
C ASN A 260 -21.84 7.61 -5.26
N VAL A 261 -21.02 8.18 -4.38
CA VAL A 261 -20.88 9.64 -4.23
C VAL A 261 -19.70 10.22 -5.02
N VAL A 262 -18.96 9.39 -5.75
CA VAL A 262 -17.65 9.75 -6.32
C VAL A 262 -17.75 10.90 -7.33
N GLU A 263 -18.74 10.89 -8.22
CA GLU A 263 -18.92 11.95 -9.23
C GLU A 263 -19.79 13.13 -8.77
N MET A 264 -20.19 13.16 -7.51
CA MET A 264 -21.02 14.24 -6.97
C MET A 264 -20.17 15.45 -6.54
N THR A 265 -20.79 16.63 -6.54
CA THR A 265 -20.17 17.84 -5.96
C THR A 265 -20.02 17.69 -4.45
N PRO A 266 -19.05 18.39 -3.81
CA PRO A 266 -18.82 18.26 -2.37
C PRO A 266 -20.07 18.47 -1.49
N ASP A 267 -20.90 19.46 -1.82
CA ASP A 267 -22.11 19.76 -1.04
C ASP A 267 -23.18 18.67 -1.19
N VAL A 268 -23.28 18.05 -2.37
CA VAL A 268 -24.18 16.90 -2.60
C VAL A 268 -23.64 15.68 -1.85
N ARG A 269 -22.33 15.42 -1.89
CA ARG A 269 -21.72 14.30 -1.14
C ARG A 269 -22.04 14.38 0.34
N ILE A 270 -21.88 15.55 0.97
CA ILE A 270 -22.16 15.74 2.40
C ILE A 270 -23.61 15.37 2.73
N ARG A 271 -24.57 15.78 1.89
CA ARG A 271 -25.99 15.43 2.10
C ARG A 271 -26.26 13.94 1.93
N GLU A 272 -25.66 13.31 0.91
CA GLU A 272 -25.85 11.88 0.65
C GLU A 272 -25.22 11.00 1.74
N LEU A 273 -24.08 11.41 2.30
CA LEU A 273 -23.39 10.69 3.36
C LEU A 273 -24.17 10.64 4.68
N GLU A 274 -25.17 11.50 4.87
CA GLU A 274 -26.08 11.40 6.02
C GLU A 274 -26.80 10.05 6.05
N LYS A 275 -27.10 9.45 4.89
CA LYS A 275 -27.71 8.11 4.81
C LYS A 275 -26.84 7.06 5.52
N ALA A 276 -25.52 7.10 5.31
CA ALA A 276 -24.58 6.16 5.92
C ALA A 276 -24.37 6.44 7.42
N LYS A 277 -24.43 7.70 7.85
CA LYS A 277 -24.47 8.05 9.29
C LYS A 277 -25.71 7.45 9.96
N GLN A 278 -26.87 7.61 9.34
CA GLN A 278 -28.12 7.04 9.86
C GLN A 278 -28.07 5.51 9.91
N THR A 279 -27.52 4.82 8.91
CA THR A 279 -27.29 3.36 8.97
C THR A 279 -26.44 2.96 10.17
N THR A 280 -25.38 3.73 10.46
CA THR A 280 -24.50 3.46 11.60
C THR A 280 -25.22 3.68 12.93
N LEU A 281 -25.98 4.77 13.06
CA LEU A 281 -26.80 5.02 14.24
C LEU A 281 -27.85 3.92 14.45
N ARG A 282 -28.53 3.48 13.39
CA ARG A 282 -29.49 2.35 13.45
C ARG A 282 -28.80 1.06 13.91
N PHE A 283 -27.57 0.80 13.46
CA PHE A 283 -26.81 -0.38 13.90
C PHE A 283 -26.39 -0.29 15.37
N ILE A 284 -26.00 0.89 15.85
CA ILE A 284 -25.72 1.12 17.27
C ILE A 284 -26.98 0.87 18.10
N TYR A 285 -28.12 1.43 17.68
CA TYR A 285 -29.39 1.23 18.36
C TYR A 285 -29.79 -0.26 18.39
N PHE A 286 -29.60 -0.99 17.29
CA PHE A 286 -29.79 -2.44 17.21
C PHE A 286 -28.93 -3.21 18.23
N ILE A 287 -27.63 -2.89 18.32
CA ILE A 287 -26.70 -3.48 19.28
C ILE A 287 -27.18 -3.26 20.73
N GLN A 288 -27.70 -2.07 21.03
CA GLN A 288 -28.19 -1.73 22.37
C GLN A 288 -29.52 -2.39 22.71
N HIS A 289 -30.46 -2.45 21.76
CA HIS A 289 -31.85 -2.90 22.00
C HIS A 289 -32.08 -4.37 21.75
N GLU A 290 -31.65 -4.88 20.59
CA GLU A 290 -31.90 -6.27 20.20
C GLU A 290 -30.84 -7.20 20.78
N LEU A 291 -29.59 -6.74 20.87
CA LEU A 291 -28.47 -7.53 21.41
C LEU A 291 -28.19 -7.25 22.89
N GLY A 292 -28.80 -6.21 23.47
CA GLY A 292 -28.75 -5.92 24.91
C GLY A 292 -27.49 -5.20 25.40
N PHE A 293 -26.62 -4.71 24.52
CA PHE A 293 -25.35 -4.04 24.89
C PHE A 293 -25.55 -2.57 25.25
N LYS A 294 -26.46 -2.27 26.19
CA LYS A 294 -26.81 -0.90 26.60
C LYS A 294 -25.64 -0.10 27.20
N HIS A 295 -24.64 -0.79 27.74
CA HIS A 295 -23.43 -0.18 28.32
C HIS A 295 -22.43 0.33 27.28
N LEU A 296 -22.62 0.00 25.99
CA LEU A 296 -21.80 0.50 24.90
C LEU A 296 -22.41 1.79 24.36
N GLY A 297 -21.67 2.89 24.45
CA GLY A 297 -22.08 4.20 23.94
C GLY A 297 -21.07 4.76 22.95
N LEU A 298 -21.47 5.75 22.13
CA LEU A 298 -20.53 6.51 21.29
C LEU A 298 -19.43 7.12 22.16
N ALA A 299 -18.17 6.82 21.84
CA ALA A 299 -17.01 7.28 22.58
C ALA A 299 -16.97 8.82 22.61
N ASP A 300 -16.91 9.39 23.81
CA ASP A 300 -16.86 10.83 24.06
C ASP A 300 -15.44 11.43 23.98
N ASP A 301 -14.44 10.58 23.77
CA ASP A 301 -13.02 10.88 23.83
C ASP A 301 -12.27 10.49 22.54
N GLU A 302 -12.97 10.24 21.43
CA GLU A 302 -12.37 9.85 20.16
C GLU A 302 -12.46 10.94 19.09
N PHE A 303 -13.66 11.14 18.53
CA PHE A 303 -13.84 12.10 17.44
C PHE A 303 -14.29 13.47 17.96
N PRO A 304 -13.72 14.58 17.44
CA PRO A 304 -14.08 15.93 17.85
C PRO A 304 -15.36 16.44 17.15
N THR A 305 -16.17 15.56 16.58
CA THR A 305 -17.41 15.90 15.88
C THR A 305 -18.56 15.98 16.88
N THR A 306 -19.57 16.80 16.57
CA THR A 306 -20.75 16.99 17.43
C THR A 306 -21.58 15.71 17.58
N ASP A 307 -21.57 14.87 16.54
CA ASP A 307 -22.28 13.57 16.51
C ASP A 307 -21.41 12.40 17.03
N LYS A 308 -20.15 12.67 17.41
CA LYS A 308 -19.16 11.67 17.85
C LYS A 308 -18.87 10.57 16.82
N LEU A 309 -19.25 10.75 15.56
CA LEU A 309 -18.90 9.86 14.45
C LEU A 309 -17.58 10.30 13.80
N ALA A 310 -17.01 9.44 12.94
CA ALA A 310 -15.80 9.77 12.20
C ALA A 310 -15.87 11.11 11.42
N LEU A 311 -14.73 11.76 11.19
CA LEU A 311 -14.68 13.04 10.47
C LEU A 311 -15.08 12.91 8.99
N MET A 312 -14.91 11.71 8.42
CA MET A 312 -15.24 11.36 7.05
C MET A 312 -15.64 9.88 6.98
N PRO A 313 -16.38 9.44 5.94
CA PRO A 313 -16.64 8.01 5.75
C PRO A 313 -15.37 7.28 5.30
N TYR A 314 -15.35 5.97 5.55
CA TYR A 314 -14.42 5.08 4.93
C TYR A 314 -14.80 4.81 3.47
N HIS A 315 -14.12 5.49 2.54
CA HIS A 315 -14.16 5.17 1.12
C HIS A 315 -13.19 4.03 0.80
N ARG A 316 -13.72 2.88 0.35
CA ARG A 316 -12.94 1.74 -0.15
C ARG A 316 -12.41 1.99 -1.57
N GLU A 317 -13.11 2.78 -2.36
CA GLU A 317 -12.81 3.00 -3.77
C GLU A 317 -13.12 4.44 -4.19
N GLY A 318 -12.36 4.92 -5.18
CA GLY A 318 -12.55 6.19 -5.85
C GLY A 318 -12.12 6.07 -7.31
N ARG A 319 -11.75 7.20 -7.92
CA ARG A 319 -11.25 7.20 -9.31
C ARG A 319 -9.85 6.61 -9.38
N ARG A 320 -9.58 5.81 -10.41
CA ARG A 320 -8.27 5.21 -10.69
C ARG A 320 -7.67 5.78 -11.95
N VAL A 321 -6.53 6.45 -11.85
CA VAL A 321 -5.91 7.13 -12.99
C VAL A 321 -5.47 6.15 -14.08
N LYS A 322 -5.54 6.54 -15.35
CA LYS A 322 -4.84 5.85 -16.45
C LYS A 322 -3.37 6.26 -16.44
N GLY A 323 -2.56 5.43 -15.80
CA GLY A 323 -1.13 5.64 -15.63
C GLY A 323 -0.28 5.14 -16.79
N LEU A 324 1.05 5.24 -16.66
CA LEU A 324 2.00 4.69 -17.64
C LEU A 324 1.91 3.16 -17.75
N VAL A 325 1.44 2.49 -16.69
CA VAL A 325 1.10 1.07 -16.68
C VAL A 325 -0.23 0.86 -15.97
N ARG A 326 -0.94 -0.22 -16.32
CA ARG A 326 -2.12 -0.69 -15.59
C ARG A 326 -1.76 -1.96 -14.84
N PHE A 327 -1.89 -1.93 -13.51
CA PHE A 327 -1.62 -3.09 -12.66
C PHE A 327 -2.91 -3.92 -12.48
N THR A 328 -2.82 -5.22 -12.71
CA THR A 328 -3.98 -6.13 -12.84
C THR A 328 -3.69 -7.47 -12.17
N ILE A 329 -4.70 -8.34 -12.04
CA ILE A 329 -4.56 -9.63 -11.34
C ILE A 329 -3.44 -10.49 -11.92
N ASN A 330 -3.22 -10.40 -13.23
CA ASN A 330 -2.16 -11.08 -13.96
C ASN A 330 -0.77 -10.75 -13.37
N HIS A 331 -0.56 -9.49 -13.01
CA HIS A 331 0.71 -9.03 -12.48
C HIS A 331 0.96 -9.45 -11.02
N ILE A 332 -0.07 -9.86 -10.28
CA ILE A 332 0.05 -10.31 -8.88
C ILE A 332 -0.03 -11.83 -8.76
N ALA A 333 -0.91 -12.50 -9.51
CA ALA A 333 -1.09 -13.95 -9.41
C ALA A 333 0.11 -14.72 -9.98
N LYS A 334 0.68 -14.23 -11.10
CA LYS A 334 1.83 -14.85 -11.79
C LYS A 334 2.83 -13.78 -12.25
N PRO A 335 3.47 -13.05 -11.33
CA PRO A 335 4.28 -11.87 -11.64
C PRO A 335 5.40 -12.15 -12.65
N TYR A 336 5.96 -13.36 -12.66
CA TYR A 336 7.10 -13.72 -13.50
C TYR A 336 6.71 -14.26 -14.89
N ASP A 337 5.44 -14.61 -15.11
CA ASP A 337 4.96 -15.26 -16.34
C ASP A 337 4.25 -14.28 -17.28
N HIS A 338 3.99 -13.06 -16.83
CA HIS A 338 3.20 -12.09 -17.56
C HIS A 338 4.03 -10.87 -17.98
N LYS A 339 3.66 -10.32 -19.13
CA LYS A 339 4.21 -9.08 -19.66
C LYS A 339 3.11 -8.02 -19.64
N PRO A 340 3.45 -6.75 -19.32
CA PRO A 340 4.76 -6.23 -18.92
C PRO A 340 5.27 -6.81 -17.58
N ALA A 341 6.60 -6.87 -17.40
CA ALA A 341 7.24 -7.51 -16.25
C ALA A 341 7.29 -6.55 -15.04
N LEU A 342 6.11 -6.14 -14.56
CA LEU A 342 5.96 -5.02 -13.65
C LEU A 342 6.61 -5.22 -12.27
N TYR A 343 6.82 -6.47 -11.84
CA TYR A 343 7.53 -6.79 -10.60
C TYR A 343 8.95 -6.17 -10.54
N ARG A 344 9.57 -5.90 -11.70
CA ARG A 344 10.90 -5.26 -11.75
C ARG A 344 10.87 -3.79 -11.35
N THR A 345 9.69 -3.18 -11.37
CA THR A 345 9.46 -1.75 -11.13
C THR A 345 8.75 -1.48 -9.80
N GLY A 346 8.66 -2.49 -8.93
CA GLY A 346 7.98 -2.38 -7.65
C GLY A 346 8.55 -1.31 -6.72
N ILE A 347 7.67 -0.58 -6.04
CA ILE A 347 8.03 0.51 -5.11
C ILE A 347 7.30 0.45 -3.76
N ALA A 348 6.33 -0.44 -3.63
CA ALA A 348 5.55 -0.69 -2.42
C ALA A 348 5.12 -2.15 -2.44
N VAL A 349 4.84 -2.73 -1.27
CA VAL A 349 4.45 -4.14 -1.15
C VAL A 349 3.10 -4.27 -0.44
N GLY A 350 2.35 -5.31 -0.81
CA GLY A 350 1.10 -5.69 -0.16
C GLY A 350 1.01 -7.22 -0.02
N ASP A 351 0.33 -7.70 1.01
CA ASP A 351 0.17 -9.13 1.28
C ASP A 351 -1.28 -9.57 1.57
N TYR A 352 -2.25 -8.68 1.47
CA TYR A 352 -3.64 -9.04 1.72
C TYR A 352 -4.29 -9.70 0.49
N PRO A 353 -5.25 -10.63 0.66
CA PRO A 353 -6.05 -11.12 -0.45
C PRO A 353 -6.83 -9.99 -1.12
N ILE A 354 -7.36 -10.24 -2.32
CA ILE A 354 -8.32 -9.31 -2.92
C ILE A 354 -9.61 -9.41 -2.12
N ASP A 355 -10.07 -8.29 -1.55
CA ASP A 355 -11.29 -8.25 -0.76
C ASP A 355 -12.20 -7.12 -1.23
N HIS A 356 -13.30 -7.49 -1.88
CA HIS A 356 -14.32 -6.56 -2.37
C HIS A 356 -15.57 -6.56 -1.51
N HIS A 357 -16.05 -5.37 -1.18
CA HIS A 357 -17.28 -5.15 -0.41
C HIS A 357 -18.35 -4.60 -1.35
N HIS A 358 -19.20 -5.49 -1.86
CA HIS A 358 -20.32 -5.15 -2.75
C HIS A 358 -21.65 -5.77 -2.29
N ARG A 359 -21.72 -6.19 -1.03
CA ARG A 359 -22.87 -6.95 -0.51
C ARG A 359 -24.14 -6.10 -0.46
N LYS A 360 -24.02 -4.78 -0.44
CA LYS A 360 -25.18 -3.87 -0.46
C LYS A 360 -25.63 -3.50 -1.87
N ASN A 361 -24.96 -3.95 -2.93
CA ASN A 361 -25.43 -3.82 -4.30
C ASN A 361 -25.47 -5.20 -5.02
N PRO A 362 -26.67 -5.79 -5.25
CA PRO A 362 -26.81 -7.09 -5.88
C PRO A 362 -26.42 -7.13 -7.36
N GLU A 363 -26.28 -5.97 -8.02
CA GLU A 363 -25.82 -5.88 -9.41
C GLU A 363 -24.30 -6.12 -9.56
N ALA A 364 -23.56 -6.07 -8.46
CA ALA A 364 -22.14 -6.35 -8.44
C ALA A 364 -21.85 -7.85 -8.20
N PRO A 365 -20.73 -8.39 -8.74
CA PRO A 365 -20.32 -9.77 -8.47
C PRO A 365 -20.04 -10.00 -6.98
N GLN A 366 -20.64 -11.05 -6.42
CA GLN A 366 -20.54 -11.38 -4.99
C GLN A 366 -19.42 -12.37 -4.66
N HIS A 367 -18.59 -12.75 -5.64
CA HIS A 367 -17.56 -13.79 -5.49
C HIS A 367 -16.13 -13.27 -5.26
N LEU A 368 -15.95 -11.94 -5.17
CA LEU A 368 -14.64 -11.28 -5.02
C LEU A 368 -14.24 -11.00 -3.56
N SER A 369 -14.93 -11.58 -2.59
CA SER A 369 -14.51 -11.54 -1.18
C SER A 369 -13.39 -12.55 -0.92
N PHE A 370 -12.23 -12.08 -0.47
CA PHE A 370 -11.05 -12.88 -0.13
C PHE A 370 -10.48 -13.77 -1.26
N TYR A 371 -10.42 -13.26 -2.49
CA TYR A 371 -9.79 -13.99 -3.59
C TYR A 371 -8.26 -14.14 -3.34
N PRO A 372 -7.72 -15.38 -3.38
CA PRO A 372 -6.33 -15.65 -3.00
C PRO A 372 -5.34 -15.21 -4.08
N VAL A 373 -4.35 -14.43 -3.67
CA VAL A 373 -3.20 -14.00 -4.50
C VAL A 373 -1.92 -14.16 -3.67
N PRO A 374 -0.71 -14.24 -4.22
CA PRO A 374 0.49 -14.12 -3.41
C PRO A 374 0.68 -12.66 -2.96
N SER A 375 1.64 -12.42 -2.05
CA SER A 375 2.07 -11.04 -1.80
C SER A 375 2.69 -10.44 -3.07
N PHE A 376 2.55 -9.13 -3.25
CA PHE A 376 2.85 -8.44 -4.49
C PHE A 376 3.62 -7.14 -4.26
N ASN A 377 4.10 -6.55 -5.35
CA ASN A 377 4.70 -5.22 -5.35
C ASN A 377 4.05 -4.30 -6.40
N VAL A 378 3.76 -3.06 -6.00
CA VAL A 378 3.08 -2.05 -6.84
C VAL A 378 4.11 -1.36 -7.75
N PRO A 379 3.88 -1.29 -9.08
CA PRO A 379 4.85 -0.73 -10.02
C PRO A 379 4.86 0.81 -10.02
N LEU A 380 6.05 1.42 -10.18
CA LEU A 380 6.24 2.87 -10.20
C LEU A 380 5.36 3.59 -11.23
N GLY A 381 5.22 3.02 -12.43
CA GLY A 381 4.44 3.61 -13.51
C GLY A 381 2.95 3.78 -13.19
N ALA A 382 2.43 3.07 -12.18
CA ALA A 382 1.02 3.17 -11.79
C ALA A 382 0.70 4.51 -11.09
N LEU A 383 1.72 5.21 -10.59
CA LEU A 383 1.60 6.49 -9.89
C LEU A 383 1.61 7.68 -10.86
N ILE A 384 1.94 7.45 -12.13
CA ILE A 384 2.26 8.53 -13.09
C ILE A 384 1.18 8.58 -14.18
N PRO A 385 0.34 9.63 -14.23
CA PRO A 385 -0.65 9.80 -15.29
C PRO A 385 -0.01 9.83 -16.68
N GLN A 386 -0.58 9.13 -17.66
CA GLN A 386 0.03 8.98 -18.98
C GLN A 386 0.19 10.30 -19.76
N HIS A 387 -0.78 11.22 -19.60
CA HIS A 387 -0.87 12.44 -20.42
C HIS A 387 -0.88 13.74 -19.61
N THR A 388 -0.82 13.67 -18.27
CA THR A 388 -0.89 14.86 -17.39
C THR A 388 0.45 15.09 -16.70
N LYS A 389 1.19 16.12 -17.14
CA LYS A 389 2.51 16.46 -16.59
C LYS A 389 2.39 17.21 -15.25
N GLY A 390 3.43 17.14 -14.43
CA GLY A 390 3.46 17.82 -13.12
C GLY A 390 2.53 17.23 -12.05
N LEU A 391 1.89 16.09 -12.33
CA LEU A 391 1.03 15.35 -11.40
C LEU A 391 1.60 13.96 -11.13
N ILE A 392 1.56 13.54 -9.86
CA ILE A 392 1.76 12.17 -9.39
C ILE A 392 0.49 11.80 -8.61
N VAL A 393 0.03 10.58 -8.74
CA VAL A 393 -1.11 10.06 -7.98
C VAL A 393 -0.59 9.09 -6.93
N ALA A 394 -1.05 9.29 -5.70
CA ALA A 394 -0.83 8.43 -4.55
C ALA A 394 -2.20 8.00 -3.99
N GLU A 395 -2.22 7.54 -2.74
CA GLU A 395 -3.44 7.02 -2.10
C GLU A 395 -4.04 5.85 -2.92
N LYS A 396 -5.37 5.75 -2.96
CA LYS A 396 -6.10 4.70 -3.70
C LYS A 396 -6.26 4.99 -5.19
N GLY A 397 -5.89 6.18 -5.65
CA GLY A 397 -6.17 6.65 -7.02
C GLY A 397 -5.22 6.13 -8.09
N ILE A 398 -4.27 5.28 -7.74
CA ILE A 398 -3.25 4.75 -8.66
C ILE A 398 -3.84 3.90 -9.79
N SER A 399 -3.06 3.68 -10.85
CA SER A 399 -3.46 2.94 -12.05
C SER A 399 -3.49 1.43 -11.84
N VAL A 400 -4.60 0.96 -11.28
CA VAL A 400 -4.91 -0.46 -11.01
C VAL A 400 -6.27 -0.82 -11.62
N SER A 401 -6.55 -2.11 -11.86
CA SER A 401 -7.92 -2.56 -12.09
C SER A 401 -8.77 -2.48 -10.83
N ASN A 402 -10.10 -2.47 -10.98
CA ASN A 402 -11.02 -2.57 -9.85
C ASN A 402 -10.71 -3.80 -8.99
N VAL A 403 -10.43 -4.94 -9.63
CA VAL A 403 -10.06 -6.19 -8.95
C VAL A 403 -8.84 -5.98 -8.04
N VAL A 404 -7.73 -5.47 -8.57
CA VAL A 404 -6.50 -5.24 -7.80
C VAL A 404 -6.64 -4.12 -6.77
N ASN A 405 -7.51 -3.13 -7.00
CA ASN A 405 -7.82 -2.11 -6.00
C ASN A 405 -8.28 -2.73 -4.67
N GLY A 406 -8.95 -3.89 -4.72
CA GLY A 406 -9.39 -4.64 -3.54
C GLY A 406 -8.29 -5.08 -2.58
N THR A 407 -7.02 -5.02 -2.98
CA THR A 407 -5.87 -5.31 -2.11
C THR A 407 -4.88 -4.14 -2.01
N THR A 408 -4.71 -3.33 -3.06
CA THR A 408 -3.80 -2.18 -3.01
C THR A 408 -4.31 -1.03 -2.13
N ARG A 409 -5.62 -0.97 -1.87
CA ARG A 409 -6.27 0.12 -1.11
C ARG A 409 -5.99 0.12 0.40
N LEU A 410 -5.34 -0.91 0.93
CA LEU A 410 -5.16 -1.08 2.37
C LEU A 410 -4.07 -0.17 2.93
N GLN A 411 -4.31 0.32 4.15
CA GLN A 411 -3.52 1.34 4.84
C GLN A 411 -2.00 1.10 4.72
N PRO A 412 -1.48 -0.12 5.00
CA PRO A 412 -0.04 -0.34 4.93
C PRO A 412 0.52 -0.18 3.51
N CYS A 413 -0.18 -0.72 2.50
CA CYS A 413 0.21 -0.60 1.10
C CYS A 413 0.13 0.85 0.63
N VAL A 414 -0.94 1.55 1.00
CA VAL A 414 -1.15 2.96 0.62
C VAL A 414 -0.13 3.91 1.25
N MET A 415 0.26 3.66 2.50
CA MET A 415 1.33 4.41 3.16
C MET A 415 2.67 4.24 2.42
N LEU A 416 2.96 3.03 1.93
CA LEU A 416 4.15 2.75 1.12
C LEU A 416 4.09 3.38 -0.28
N ILE A 417 2.92 3.35 -0.93
CA ILE A 417 2.66 4.08 -2.19
C ILE A 417 2.94 5.58 -1.98
N GLY A 418 2.47 6.13 -0.86
CA GLY A 418 2.76 7.50 -0.45
C GLY A 418 4.26 7.78 -0.30
N GLN A 419 4.98 6.93 0.44
CA GLN A 419 6.43 7.04 0.58
C GLN A 419 7.11 7.07 -0.81
N ALA A 420 6.77 6.14 -1.69
CA ALA A 420 7.31 6.08 -3.05
C ALA A 420 6.97 7.33 -3.89
N ALA A 421 5.74 7.84 -3.80
CA ALA A 421 5.34 9.08 -4.46
C ALA A 421 6.16 10.28 -3.95
N GLY A 422 6.45 10.34 -2.65
CA GLY A 422 7.33 11.34 -2.05
C GLY A 422 8.76 11.27 -2.57
N VAL A 423 9.34 10.06 -2.68
CA VAL A 423 10.67 9.84 -3.30
C VAL A 423 10.68 10.32 -4.76
N LEU A 424 9.71 9.87 -5.56
CA LEU A 424 9.61 10.22 -6.98
C LEU A 424 9.50 11.74 -7.16
N ALA A 425 8.63 12.39 -6.39
CA ALA A 425 8.42 13.82 -6.46
C ALA A 425 9.65 14.62 -6.01
N ALA A 426 10.36 14.15 -4.97
CA ALA A 426 11.58 14.81 -4.52
C ALA A 426 12.70 14.74 -5.57
N LEU A 427 12.93 13.55 -6.16
CA LEU A 427 13.90 13.35 -7.22
C LEU A 427 13.55 14.17 -8.48
N SER A 428 12.27 14.24 -8.84
CA SER A 428 11.72 15.12 -9.90
C SER A 428 12.10 16.59 -9.64
N VAL A 429 11.82 17.10 -8.44
CA VAL A 429 12.10 18.49 -8.05
C VAL A 429 13.59 18.82 -8.04
N GLN A 430 14.42 17.93 -7.50
CA GLN A 430 15.88 18.13 -7.37
C GLN A 430 16.58 18.08 -8.72
N SER A 431 16.24 17.09 -9.55
CA SER A 431 16.83 16.92 -10.88
C SER A 431 16.23 17.84 -11.94
N LYS A 432 15.14 18.56 -11.61
CA LYS A 432 14.36 19.41 -12.54
C LYS A 432 13.84 18.62 -13.75
N LYS A 433 13.49 17.36 -13.55
CA LYS A 433 12.98 16.46 -14.58
C LYS A 433 11.51 16.13 -14.33
N GLU A 434 10.79 15.72 -15.37
CA GLU A 434 9.43 15.20 -15.19
C GLU A 434 9.47 13.86 -14.46
N ALA A 435 8.47 13.59 -13.61
CA ALA A 435 8.37 12.35 -12.84
C ALA A 435 8.48 11.09 -13.72
N SER A 436 7.87 11.11 -14.91
CA SER A 436 7.93 10.00 -15.88
C SER A 436 9.34 9.68 -16.39
N THR A 437 10.30 10.60 -16.23
CA THR A 437 11.68 10.45 -16.72
C THR A 437 12.68 10.14 -15.61
N ILE A 438 12.23 10.06 -14.35
CA ILE A 438 13.07 9.62 -13.25
C ILE A 438 13.33 8.11 -13.39
N PRO A 439 14.60 7.65 -13.37
CA PRO A 439 14.89 6.23 -13.51
C PRO A 439 14.27 5.42 -12.37
N VAL A 440 13.61 4.31 -12.72
CA VAL A 440 12.96 3.39 -11.77
C VAL A 440 13.96 2.92 -10.70
N ARG A 441 15.18 2.57 -11.12
CA ARG A 441 16.23 2.07 -10.23
C ARG A 441 16.68 3.12 -9.21
N THR A 442 16.67 4.40 -9.56
CA THR A 442 16.99 5.49 -8.61
C THR A 442 15.94 5.57 -7.51
N VAL A 443 14.64 5.53 -7.86
CA VAL A 443 13.54 5.53 -6.89
C VAL A 443 13.65 4.31 -5.96
N GLN A 444 13.83 3.12 -6.54
CA GLN A 444 13.96 1.88 -5.79
C GLN A 444 15.18 1.88 -4.86
N SER A 445 16.36 2.37 -5.31
CA SER A 445 17.54 2.47 -4.44
C SER A 445 17.29 3.38 -3.24
N THR A 446 16.67 4.54 -3.44
CA THR A 446 16.33 5.45 -2.34
C THR A 446 15.37 4.80 -1.33
N LEU A 447 14.38 4.05 -1.82
CA LEU A 447 13.43 3.32 -0.97
C LEU A 447 14.12 2.21 -0.16
N ILE A 448 14.94 1.39 -0.81
CA ILE A 448 15.67 0.27 -0.17
C ILE A 448 16.60 0.78 0.94
N GLN A 449 17.34 1.87 0.68
CA GLN A 449 18.21 2.53 1.67
C GLN A 449 17.45 3.07 2.88
N GLN A 450 16.13 3.25 2.76
CA GLN A 450 15.22 3.68 3.83
C GLN A 450 14.47 2.50 4.47
N GLY A 451 14.93 1.27 4.23
CA GLY A 451 14.32 0.05 4.75
C GLY A 451 12.97 -0.30 4.13
N ALA A 452 12.62 0.30 2.98
CA ALA A 452 11.41 -0.06 2.26
C ALA A 452 11.64 -1.27 1.36
N TYR A 453 10.64 -2.13 1.31
CA TYR A 453 10.63 -3.35 0.51
C TYR A 453 10.14 -2.99 -0.89
N VAL A 454 10.90 -3.37 -1.90
CA VAL A 454 10.49 -3.31 -3.32
C VAL A 454 10.09 -4.68 -3.85
N MET A 455 10.46 -5.75 -3.13
CA MET A 455 10.06 -7.13 -3.34
C MET A 455 9.43 -7.66 -2.04
N PRO A 456 8.31 -8.40 -2.10
CA PRO A 456 7.52 -8.78 -0.92
C PRO A 456 8.06 -10.03 -0.21
N PHE A 457 9.39 -10.13 -0.06
CA PHE A 457 10.07 -11.27 0.56
C PHE A 457 9.94 -11.22 2.07
N ILE A 458 9.16 -12.15 2.64
CA ILE A 458 8.82 -12.12 4.06
C ILE A 458 9.93 -12.67 4.97
N ASP A 459 10.87 -13.42 4.41
CA ASP A 459 11.92 -14.17 5.11
C ASP A 459 13.29 -13.48 5.14
N VAL A 460 13.41 -12.30 4.53
CA VAL A 460 14.58 -11.42 4.67
C VAL A 460 14.10 -10.04 5.13
N LYS A 461 14.25 -9.77 6.43
CA LYS A 461 13.74 -8.54 7.06
C LYS A 461 14.64 -7.33 6.80
N ALA A 462 14.09 -6.11 6.90
CA ALA A 462 14.84 -4.86 6.72
C ALA A 462 16.10 -4.74 7.61
N GLY A 463 16.07 -5.33 8.81
CA GLY A 463 17.23 -5.36 9.72
C GLY A 463 18.30 -6.41 9.38
N HIS A 464 18.09 -7.25 8.36
CA HIS A 464 19.05 -8.27 7.95
C HIS A 464 20.26 -7.61 7.23
N PRO A 465 21.52 -8.00 7.52
CA PRO A 465 22.72 -7.36 6.95
C PRO A 465 22.81 -7.35 5.41
N HIS A 466 22.04 -8.22 4.76
CA HIS A 466 21.99 -8.36 3.30
C HIS A 466 20.61 -8.04 2.70
N PHE A 467 19.76 -7.33 3.44
CA PHE A 467 18.45 -6.92 2.97
C PHE A 467 18.50 -6.22 1.62
N GLU A 468 19.40 -5.22 1.47
CA GLU A 468 19.50 -4.45 0.24
C GLU A 468 19.84 -5.32 -0.97
N ALA A 469 20.84 -6.20 -0.83
CA ALA A 469 21.25 -7.10 -1.90
C ALA A 469 20.10 -8.02 -2.34
N VAL A 470 19.35 -8.59 -1.40
CA VAL A 470 18.21 -9.45 -1.70
C VAL A 470 17.10 -8.68 -2.42
N GLN A 471 16.76 -7.48 -1.96
CA GLN A 471 15.74 -6.64 -2.58
C GLN A 471 16.12 -6.22 -4.01
N ARG A 472 17.38 -5.79 -4.20
CA ARG A 472 17.93 -5.37 -5.50
C ARG A 472 17.97 -6.53 -6.49
N ILE A 473 18.53 -7.68 -6.10
CA ILE A 473 18.59 -8.88 -6.94
C ILE A 473 17.18 -9.36 -7.29
N GLY A 474 16.26 -9.45 -6.32
CA GLY A 474 14.88 -9.83 -6.61
C GLY A 474 14.19 -8.89 -7.61
N ALA A 475 14.43 -7.58 -7.54
CA ALA A 475 13.88 -6.58 -8.46
C ALA A 475 14.46 -6.65 -9.89
N THR A 476 15.51 -7.45 -10.12
CA THR A 476 15.93 -7.83 -11.47
C THR A 476 15.14 -9.04 -11.99
N GLY A 477 14.64 -9.90 -11.10
CA GLY A 477 14.08 -11.20 -11.46
C GLY A 477 15.12 -12.31 -11.53
N ILE A 478 16.33 -12.05 -11.00
CA ILE A 478 17.29 -13.09 -10.63
C ILE A 478 16.93 -13.62 -9.25
N LEU A 479 17.03 -14.94 -9.04
CA LEU A 479 16.63 -15.61 -7.81
C LEU A 479 15.18 -15.30 -7.45
N ARG A 480 14.26 -15.55 -8.39
CA ARG A 480 12.82 -15.31 -8.21
C ARG A 480 12.33 -15.91 -6.90
N GLY A 481 11.46 -15.17 -6.21
CA GLY A 481 10.78 -15.67 -5.00
C GLY A 481 9.57 -16.53 -5.34
N THR A 482 9.08 -17.27 -4.36
CA THR A 482 7.92 -18.15 -4.50
C THR A 482 6.73 -17.58 -3.76
N GLY A 483 5.71 -17.16 -4.51
CA GLY A 483 4.45 -16.67 -3.98
C GLY A 483 3.52 -17.81 -3.53
N LYS A 484 2.89 -17.66 -2.38
CA LYS A 484 1.89 -18.58 -1.83
C LYS A 484 0.75 -17.77 -1.19
N PRO A 485 -0.50 -17.90 -1.66
CA PRO A 485 -1.64 -17.39 -0.92
C PRO A 485 -1.70 -18.09 0.44
N ASN A 486 -2.02 -17.34 1.50
CA ASN A 486 -2.05 -17.90 2.85
C ASN A 486 -3.05 -17.13 3.72
N ALA A 487 -4.27 -17.66 3.82
CA ALA A 487 -5.37 -17.05 4.57
C ALA A 487 -5.48 -15.53 4.30
N TRP A 488 -5.34 -14.69 5.33
CA TRP A 488 -5.39 -13.22 5.24
C TRP A 488 -4.03 -12.54 5.09
N ALA A 489 -2.95 -13.32 5.01
CA ALA A 489 -1.58 -12.83 4.93
C ALA A 489 -0.79 -13.66 3.92
N ASN A 490 -0.95 -13.30 2.66
CA ASN A 490 -0.27 -13.90 1.53
C ASN A 490 1.24 -13.75 1.65
N GLN A 491 1.99 -14.64 1.03
CA GLN A 491 3.42 -14.72 1.28
C GLN A 491 4.17 -14.80 -0.02
N THR A 492 5.39 -14.27 -0.02
CA THR A 492 6.39 -14.54 -1.04
C THR A 492 7.70 -14.79 -0.31
N TRP A 493 8.32 -15.92 -0.61
CA TRP A 493 9.54 -16.39 0.06
C TRP A 493 10.73 -16.25 -0.87
N PHE A 494 11.83 -15.72 -0.36
CA PHE A 494 13.11 -15.67 -1.06
C PHE A 494 13.92 -16.96 -0.87
N TYR A 495 13.75 -17.65 0.25
CA TYR A 495 14.50 -18.81 0.71
C TYR A 495 16.02 -18.55 0.79
N PRO A 496 16.49 -17.71 1.73
CA PRO A 496 17.89 -17.26 1.78
C PRO A 496 18.89 -18.42 1.92
N ASP A 497 18.54 -19.46 2.69
CA ASP A 497 19.43 -20.60 2.98
C ASP A 497 19.34 -21.74 1.95
N SER A 498 18.36 -21.69 1.04
CA SER A 498 18.28 -22.68 -0.03
C SER A 498 19.43 -22.51 -1.02
N LEU A 499 19.88 -23.63 -1.59
CA LEU A 499 20.99 -23.64 -2.54
C LEU A 499 20.54 -23.10 -3.92
N VAL A 500 21.46 -22.46 -4.62
CA VAL A 500 21.22 -21.95 -5.97
C VAL A 500 21.21 -23.10 -6.97
N GLN A 501 20.06 -23.33 -7.59
CA GLN A 501 19.94 -24.32 -8.67
C GLN A 501 20.34 -23.71 -10.01
N VAL A 502 21.31 -24.33 -10.68
CA VAL A 502 21.88 -23.84 -11.95
C VAL A 502 20.82 -23.79 -13.06
N SER A 503 19.91 -24.76 -13.09
CA SER A 503 18.83 -24.85 -14.09
C SER A 503 17.87 -23.65 -14.05
N PHE A 504 17.50 -23.18 -12.85
CA PHE A 504 16.68 -21.97 -12.68
C PHE A 504 17.51 -20.71 -12.92
N LEU A 505 18.75 -20.68 -12.42
CA LEU A 505 19.63 -19.53 -12.60
C LEU A 505 19.89 -19.21 -14.08
N LYS A 506 20.06 -20.24 -14.93
CA LYS A 506 20.18 -20.09 -16.39
C LYS A 506 19.00 -19.30 -16.98
N LYS A 507 17.77 -19.59 -16.55
CA LYS A 507 16.56 -18.89 -17.02
C LYS A 507 16.50 -17.46 -16.51
N ASP A 508 16.93 -17.24 -15.27
CA ASP A 508 16.94 -15.94 -14.62
C ASP A 508 17.96 -14.97 -15.21
N LEU A 509 19.13 -15.48 -15.59
CA LEU A 509 20.22 -14.69 -16.20
C LEU A 509 20.15 -14.62 -17.73
N ALA A 510 19.22 -15.33 -18.39
CA ALA A 510 19.04 -15.24 -19.84
C ALA A 510 18.88 -13.80 -20.37
N PRO A 511 18.14 -12.88 -19.70
CA PRO A 511 18.06 -11.48 -20.14
C PRO A 511 19.39 -10.71 -20.07
N PHE A 512 20.32 -11.17 -19.23
CA PHE A 512 21.67 -10.63 -19.13
C PHE A 512 22.62 -11.29 -20.13
N GLN A 513 22.11 -12.27 -20.90
CA GLN A 513 22.86 -13.07 -21.86
C GLN A 513 24.18 -13.61 -21.26
N ALA A 514 24.11 -14.04 -19.99
CA ALA A 514 25.25 -14.64 -19.31
C ALA A 514 25.60 -15.97 -19.98
N ASP A 515 26.90 -16.22 -20.17
CA ASP A 515 27.40 -17.47 -20.71
C ASP A 515 27.62 -18.46 -19.56
N PHE A 516 27.08 -19.66 -19.71
CA PHE A 516 27.13 -20.75 -18.74
C PHE A 516 28.00 -21.92 -19.20
N THR A 517 28.68 -21.81 -20.34
CA THR A 517 29.52 -22.88 -20.92
C THR A 517 30.64 -23.34 -19.98
N THR A 518 31.08 -22.49 -19.04
CA THR A 518 32.12 -22.80 -18.07
C THR A 518 31.61 -23.44 -16.78
N ILE A 519 30.29 -23.52 -16.56
CA ILE A 519 29.71 -24.11 -15.34
C ILE A 519 29.55 -25.62 -15.53
N GLN A 520 30.27 -26.40 -14.74
CA GLN A 520 30.36 -27.85 -14.86
C GLN A 520 29.22 -28.58 -14.12
N SER A 521 28.74 -28.00 -13.02
CA SER A 521 27.62 -28.54 -12.24
C SER A 521 26.28 -28.32 -12.94
N ASN A 522 25.53 -29.41 -13.14
CA ASN A 522 24.20 -29.34 -13.74
C ASN A 522 23.08 -29.06 -12.72
N GLU A 523 23.36 -29.15 -11.41
CA GLU A 523 22.33 -29.05 -10.38
C GLU A 523 22.53 -27.85 -9.46
N ILE A 524 23.62 -27.82 -8.68
CA ILE A 524 23.85 -26.81 -7.64
C ILE A 524 25.09 -25.98 -7.94
N LEU A 525 24.96 -24.66 -7.85
CA LEU A 525 26.07 -23.72 -8.08
C LEU A 525 27.06 -23.76 -6.91
N ARG A 526 28.35 -23.90 -7.22
CA ARG A 526 29.45 -23.76 -6.25
C ARG A 526 30.04 -22.36 -6.26
N ALA A 527 30.73 -21.99 -5.17
CA ALA A 527 31.34 -20.66 -5.02
C ALA A 527 32.35 -20.32 -6.14
N GLY A 528 33.20 -21.28 -6.53
CA GLY A 528 34.15 -21.10 -7.64
C GLY A 528 33.48 -20.92 -9.00
N GLU A 529 32.38 -21.64 -9.26
CA GLU A 529 31.59 -21.48 -10.48
C GLU A 529 30.88 -20.12 -10.52
N ALA A 530 30.39 -19.64 -9.39
CA ALA A 530 29.82 -18.31 -9.27
C ALA A 530 30.86 -17.21 -9.54
N LEU A 531 32.11 -17.40 -9.09
CA LEU A 531 33.22 -16.49 -9.39
C LEU A 531 33.48 -16.40 -10.89
N GLN A 532 33.51 -17.55 -11.58
CA GLN A 532 33.65 -17.58 -13.04
C GLN A 532 32.47 -16.89 -13.74
N LEU A 533 31.25 -17.13 -13.26
CA LEU A 533 30.04 -16.53 -13.82
C LEU A 533 30.07 -14.99 -13.72
N ILE A 534 30.47 -14.43 -12.57
CA ILE A 534 30.58 -12.97 -12.44
C ILE A 534 31.68 -12.39 -13.32
N GLN A 535 32.80 -13.10 -13.52
CA GLN A 535 33.85 -12.68 -14.45
C GLN A 535 33.37 -12.66 -15.90
N VAL A 536 32.62 -13.68 -16.32
CA VAL A 536 32.01 -13.76 -17.65
C VAL A 536 31.07 -12.59 -17.90
N ILE A 537 30.18 -12.30 -16.93
CA ILE A 537 29.27 -11.15 -17.02
C ILE A 537 30.07 -9.85 -17.05
N ALA A 538 31.05 -9.69 -16.16
CA ALA A 538 31.86 -8.49 -16.10
C ALA A 538 32.62 -8.20 -17.40
N LYS A 539 33.23 -9.23 -18.00
CA LYS A 539 33.91 -9.13 -19.30
C LYS A 539 32.94 -8.73 -20.41
N LYS A 540 31.76 -9.35 -20.46
CA LYS A 540 30.74 -9.07 -21.48
C LYS A 540 30.28 -7.61 -21.44
N TYR A 541 30.02 -7.09 -20.25
CA TYR A 541 29.56 -5.72 -20.05
C TYR A 541 30.69 -4.71 -19.85
N GLN A 542 31.96 -5.15 -20.02
CA GLN A 542 33.15 -4.32 -19.88
C GLN A 542 33.16 -3.52 -18.57
N LEU A 543 32.81 -4.19 -17.47
CA LEU A 543 32.71 -3.53 -16.17
C LEU A 543 34.06 -2.97 -15.74
N ASN A 544 34.07 -1.67 -15.43
CA ASN A 544 35.21 -0.97 -14.89
C ASN A 544 34.85 -0.44 -13.50
N ASN A 545 35.10 -1.26 -12.48
CA ASN A 545 34.86 -0.97 -11.08
C ASN A 545 36.04 -1.48 -10.23
N SER A 546 35.92 -1.49 -8.91
CA SER A 546 37.02 -1.84 -8.00
C SER A 546 37.48 -3.31 -8.05
N TRP A 547 36.83 -4.16 -8.84
CA TRP A 547 37.10 -5.59 -8.93
C TRP A 547 38.04 -5.91 -10.10
N GLU A 548 38.99 -6.83 -9.88
CA GLU A 548 40.08 -7.12 -10.80
C GLU A 548 39.72 -8.22 -11.81
N TRP A 549 38.90 -7.86 -12.80
CA TRP A 549 38.30 -8.82 -13.74
C TRP A 549 39.31 -9.57 -14.63
N SER A 550 40.46 -8.96 -14.93
CA SER A 550 41.49 -9.55 -15.80
C SER A 550 42.51 -10.44 -15.07
N ASN A 551 42.53 -10.45 -13.73
CA ASN A 551 43.44 -11.26 -12.94
C ASN A 551 42.66 -12.16 -11.96
N ALA A 552 42.48 -13.42 -12.33
CA ALA A 552 41.68 -14.37 -11.56
C ALA A 552 42.21 -14.59 -10.13
N ALA A 553 43.53 -14.60 -9.92
CA ALA A 553 44.11 -14.77 -8.59
C ALA A 553 43.81 -13.56 -7.70
N LYS A 554 43.96 -12.35 -8.23
CA LYS A 554 43.66 -11.11 -7.52
C LYS A 554 42.16 -10.97 -7.23
N LEU A 555 41.31 -11.30 -8.19
CA LEU A 555 39.85 -11.31 -7.97
C LEU A 555 39.46 -12.32 -6.88
N ASN A 556 39.99 -13.54 -6.92
CA ASN A 556 39.71 -14.54 -5.90
C ASN A 556 40.17 -14.07 -4.50
N GLN A 557 41.32 -13.38 -4.41
CA GLN A 557 41.76 -12.76 -3.16
C GLN A 557 40.79 -11.67 -2.70
N GLN A 558 40.36 -10.76 -3.59
CA GLN A 558 39.39 -9.70 -3.25
C GLN A 558 38.07 -10.30 -2.77
N VAL A 559 37.55 -11.31 -3.47
CA VAL A 559 36.31 -12.00 -3.08
C VAL A 559 36.49 -12.73 -1.76
N THR A 560 37.63 -13.37 -1.51
CA THR A 560 37.90 -14.05 -0.23
C THR A 560 37.82 -13.08 0.96
N VAL A 561 38.42 -11.89 0.83
CA VAL A 561 38.38 -10.85 1.87
C VAL A 561 36.94 -10.35 2.05
N ALA A 562 36.29 -9.95 0.96
CA ALA A 562 34.93 -9.42 1.02
C ALA A 562 33.92 -10.44 1.56
N TRP A 563 34.09 -11.73 1.24
CA TRP A 563 33.25 -12.82 1.72
C TRP A 563 33.26 -12.94 3.24
N GLN A 564 34.44 -12.77 3.85
CA GLN A 564 34.60 -12.76 5.30
C GLN A 564 33.98 -11.51 5.91
N GLU A 565 34.16 -10.33 5.29
CA GLU A 565 33.55 -9.06 5.73
C GLU A 565 32.02 -9.09 5.64
N TRP A 566 31.47 -9.78 4.65
CA TRP A 566 30.02 -10.00 4.53
C TRP A 566 29.49 -11.01 5.55
N GLY A 567 30.34 -11.65 6.34
CA GLY A 567 29.91 -12.56 7.40
C GLY A 567 29.58 -13.98 6.93
N PHE A 568 30.02 -14.39 5.74
CA PHE A 568 29.82 -15.75 5.23
C PHE A 568 30.92 -16.75 5.64
N GLY A 569 31.87 -16.31 6.48
CA GLY A 569 32.97 -17.12 7.00
C GLY A 569 34.12 -17.29 6.03
N LYS A 570 34.82 -18.43 6.10
CA LYS A 570 35.96 -18.74 5.22
C LYS A 570 35.48 -19.02 3.79
N TRP A 571 36.12 -18.40 2.81
CA TRP A 571 35.91 -18.71 1.40
C TRP A 571 36.37 -20.13 1.07
N ASP A 572 35.52 -20.86 0.35
CA ASP A 572 35.78 -22.21 -0.15
C ASP A 572 35.10 -22.35 -1.51
N ALA A 573 35.91 -22.48 -2.56
CA ALA A 573 35.44 -22.56 -3.95
C ALA A 573 34.56 -23.78 -4.22
N GLU A 574 34.73 -24.87 -3.46
CA GLU A 574 33.98 -26.11 -3.65
C GLU A 574 32.62 -26.13 -2.95
N LYS A 575 32.38 -25.16 -2.05
CA LYS A 575 31.18 -25.10 -1.23
C LYS A 575 29.95 -24.75 -2.07
N PRO A 576 28.82 -25.48 -1.90
CA PRO A 576 27.54 -25.10 -2.46
C PRO A 576 27.10 -23.70 -2.00
N LEU A 577 26.57 -22.92 -2.93
CA LEU A 577 26.20 -21.52 -2.70
C LEU A 577 24.73 -21.39 -2.30
N SER A 578 24.47 -20.73 -1.17
CA SER A 578 23.11 -20.33 -0.81
C SER A 578 22.63 -19.17 -1.68
N ARG A 579 21.31 -19.02 -1.82
CA ARG A 579 20.69 -17.92 -2.56
C ARG A 579 21.05 -16.57 -1.98
N LEU A 580 21.11 -16.45 -0.64
CA LEU A 580 21.53 -15.22 0.04
C LEU A 580 22.97 -14.82 -0.31
N ALA A 581 23.89 -15.78 -0.22
CA ALA A 581 25.30 -15.52 -0.46
C ALA A 581 25.58 -15.21 -1.93
N PHE A 582 24.88 -15.88 -2.86
CA PHE A 582 24.97 -15.57 -4.27
C PHE A 582 24.34 -14.21 -4.62
N ALA A 583 23.21 -13.85 -4.01
CA ALA A 583 22.61 -12.52 -4.17
C ALA A 583 23.58 -11.42 -3.75
N LYS A 584 24.22 -11.57 -2.57
CA LYS A 584 25.22 -10.61 -2.09
C LYS A 584 26.44 -10.53 -3.00
N LEU A 585 26.93 -11.67 -3.49
CA LEU A 585 28.05 -11.71 -4.44
C LEU A 585 27.71 -10.95 -5.72
N LEU A 586 26.56 -11.22 -6.35
CA LEU A 586 26.13 -10.53 -7.57
C LEU A 586 25.96 -9.03 -7.35
N ASP A 587 25.26 -8.63 -6.29
CA ASP A 587 24.97 -7.23 -5.98
C ASP A 587 26.25 -6.42 -5.73
N ALA A 588 27.22 -6.98 -4.99
CA ALA A 588 28.44 -6.27 -4.63
C ALA A 588 29.50 -6.22 -5.76
N THR A 589 29.40 -7.10 -6.76
CA THR A 589 30.43 -7.25 -7.81
C THR A 589 29.97 -6.73 -9.16
N VAL A 590 28.96 -7.37 -9.74
CA VAL A 590 28.41 -7.07 -11.08
C VAL A 590 27.35 -5.99 -11.01
N ASP A 591 26.61 -5.91 -9.89
CA ASP A 591 25.46 -5.04 -9.67
C ASP A 591 24.46 -5.05 -10.86
N PRO A 592 23.80 -6.20 -11.13
CA PRO A 592 22.87 -6.32 -12.24
C PRO A 592 21.70 -5.32 -12.15
N PHE A 593 21.39 -4.84 -10.94
CA PHE A 593 20.31 -3.88 -10.68
C PHE A 593 20.62 -2.49 -11.24
N VAL A 594 21.86 -2.00 -11.13
CA VAL A 594 22.30 -0.74 -11.76
C VAL A 594 22.75 -0.94 -13.20
N LEU A 595 23.38 -2.08 -13.50
CA LEU A 595 23.90 -2.41 -14.82
C LEU A 595 22.82 -2.35 -15.89
N LEU A 596 21.66 -2.95 -15.64
CA LEU A 596 20.50 -2.90 -16.53
C LEU A 596 19.39 -2.05 -15.91
N GLN A 597 19.18 -0.87 -16.50
CA GLN A 597 18.03 -0.05 -16.18
C GLN A 597 16.75 -0.73 -16.66
N VAL A 598 15.60 -0.28 -16.14
CA VAL A 598 14.29 -0.72 -16.62
C VAL A 598 13.42 0.49 -16.93
N ASP A 599 12.63 0.38 -17.99
CA ASP A 599 11.53 1.32 -18.20
C ASP A 599 10.35 1.02 -17.25
N HIS A 600 9.31 1.86 -17.31
CA HIS A 600 8.10 1.68 -16.50
C HIS A 600 7.35 0.37 -16.81
N GLN A 601 7.61 -0.27 -17.95
CA GLN A 601 7.03 -1.57 -18.35
C GLN A 601 7.89 -2.76 -17.87
N GLY A 602 8.98 -2.51 -17.13
CA GLY A 602 9.90 -3.55 -16.66
C GLY A 602 10.75 -4.18 -17.78
N LYS A 603 10.85 -3.53 -18.95
CA LYS A 603 11.77 -3.94 -20.02
C LYS A 603 13.16 -3.44 -19.69
N TYR A 604 14.16 -4.31 -19.87
CA TYR A 604 15.55 -3.92 -19.68
C TYR A 604 15.97 -2.90 -20.74
N GLN A 605 16.70 -1.89 -20.28
CA GLN A 605 17.38 -0.91 -21.11
C GLN A 605 18.87 -0.99 -20.79
N LEU A 606 19.68 -1.16 -21.83
CA LEU A 606 21.13 -1.06 -21.69
C LEU A 606 21.46 0.38 -21.28
N LYS A 607 22.31 0.51 -20.26
CA LYS A 607 22.92 1.78 -19.91
C LYS A 607 23.94 2.09 -21.02
N TYR A 608 23.60 2.99 -21.93
CA TYR A 608 24.55 3.52 -22.92
C TYR A 608 25.53 4.46 -22.25
#